data_AF-A0A951V107-F1
#
_entry.id   AF-A0A951V107-F1
#
_cell.length_a   1.000
_cell.length_b   1.000
_cell.length_c   1.000
_cell.angle_alpha   90.00
_cell.angle_beta   90.00
_cell.angle_gamma   90.00
#
_symmetry.space_group_name_H-M   'P 1'
#
loop_
_entity.id
_entity.type
_entity.pdbx_description
1 polymer ?
#
loop_
_entity_poly.entity_id
_entity_poly.type
_entity_poly.pdbx_seq_one_letter_code
_entity_poly.pdbx_strand_id
1 'polypeptide(L)'
;MSVENCNEYLKNLEGKIVIFRMQQVYAFGKEPYKDLINIVKEIEIKNIELTKDSYLNINDTFVNLTPDVYFIREFNPDEMRFDCDGEKLSLTISFDVN
;
A
#
# COMPACT_ATOMS: atom_id res chain seq x y z
N MET A 1 -13.14 5.82 -5.31
CA MET A 1 -12.37 5.42 -6.52
C MET A 1 -12.45 3.91 -6.62
N SER A 2 -12.55 3.31 -7.82
CA SER A 2 -12.64 1.86 -7.96
C SER A 2 -11.24 1.21 -7.96
N VAL A 3 -11.18 -0.07 -7.60
CA VAL A 3 -9.96 -0.92 -7.66
C VAL A 3 -9.32 -0.91 -9.05
N GLU A 4 -10.13 -0.71 -10.10
CA GLU A 4 -9.67 -0.62 -11.49
C GLU A 4 -8.66 0.50 -11.70
N ASN A 5 -8.93 1.71 -11.20
CA ASN A 5 -8.02 2.85 -11.35
C ASN A 5 -6.67 2.62 -10.65
N CYS A 6 -6.70 1.94 -9.49
CA CYS A 6 -5.47 1.59 -8.78
C CYS A 6 -4.65 0.60 -9.60
N ASN A 7 -5.31 -0.41 -10.17
CA ASN A 7 -4.65 -1.40 -11.02
C ASN A 7 -4.08 -0.82 -12.30
N GLU A 8 -4.74 0.15 -12.94
CA GLU A 8 -4.17 0.85 -14.10
C GLU A 8 -2.82 1.50 -13.78
N TYR A 9 -2.72 2.19 -12.64
CA TYR A 9 -1.46 2.74 -12.17
C TYR A 9 -0.43 1.64 -11.86
N LEU A 10 -0.80 0.64 -11.06
CA LEU A 10 0.12 -0.43 -10.65
C LEU A 10 0.69 -1.17 -11.86
N LYS A 11 -0.12 -1.42 -12.90
CA LYS A 11 0.35 -2.05 -14.14
C LYS A 11 1.42 -1.23 -14.87
N ASN A 12 1.44 0.09 -14.74
CA ASN A 12 2.52 0.91 -15.30
C ASN A 12 3.87 0.74 -14.57
N LEU A 13 3.90 0.04 -13.44
CA LEU A 13 5.13 -0.30 -12.72
C LEU A 13 5.76 -1.60 -13.21
N GLU A 14 5.02 -2.46 -13.92
CA GLU A 14 5.55 -3.73 -14.44
C GLU A 14 6.72 -3.48 -15.40
N GLY A 15 7.79 -4.27 -15.24
CA GLY A 15 9.06 -4.13 -15.96
C GLY A 15 9.99 -3.04 -15.42
N LYS A 16 9.61 -2.33 -14.33
CA LYS A 16 10.45 -1.29 -13.71
C LYS A 16 11.07 -1.78 -12.40
N ILE A 17 12.22 -1.22 -12.07
CA ILE A 17 12.80 -1.28 -10.74
C ILE A 17 12.20 -0.13 -9.93
N VAL A 18 11.60 -0.44 -8.80
CA VAL A 18 10.92 0.55 -7.94
C VAL A 18 11.38 0.40 -6.50
N ILE A 19 11.34 1.50 -5.76
CA ILE A 19 11.45 1.49 -4.31
C ILE A 19 10.05 1.28 -3.75
N PHE A 20 9.78 0.07 -3.28
CA PHE A 20 8.58 -0.27 -2.54
C PHE A 20 8.74 0.15 -1.07
N ARG A 21 7.82 0.98 -0.58
CA ARG A 21 7.74 1.35 0.83
C ARG A 21 6.40 0.94 1.41
N MET A 22 6.43 0.33 2.59
CA MET A 22 5.25 0.03 3.39
C MET A 22 5.47 0.56 4.81
N GLN A 23 4.62 1.48 5.23
CA GLN A 23 4.73 2.16 6.51
C GLN A 23 3.40 2.06 7.27
N GLN A 24 3.45 1.61 8.52
CA GLN A 24 2.30 1.58 9.42
C GLN A 24 2.57 2.50 10.61
N VAL A 25 1.62 3.39 10.91
CA VAL A 25 1.73 4.37 12.00
C VAL A 25 0.43 4.49 12.80
N TYR A 26 0.53 5.00 14.03
CA TYR A 26 -0.64 5.54 14.73
C TYR A 26 -1.04 6.89 14.11
N ALA A 27 -2.24 6.99 13.54
CA ALA A 27 -2.81 8.24 13.01
C ALA A 27 -3.21 9.23 14.12
N PHE A 28 -3.60 8.75 15.30
CA PHE A 28 -4.00 9.58 16.45
C PHE A 28 -3.65 8.90 17.79
N GLY A 29 -3.30 9.65 18.84
CA GLY A 29 -3.02 9.08 20.17
C GLY A 29 -1.90 9.80 20.93
N LYS A 30 -1.32 9.14 21.95
CA LYS A 30 -0.20 9.68 22.76
C LYS A 30 1.13 9.75 21.99
N GLU A 31 1.31 8.90 20.98
CA GLU A 31 2.49 8.89 20.09
C GLU A 31 2.03 8.82 18.61
N PRO A 32 1.39 9.89 18.09
CA PRO A 32 0.98 9.92 16.70
C PRO A 32 2.21 9.88 15.79
N TYR A 33 2.08 9.25 14.63
CA TYR A 33 3.12 9.11 13.60
C TYR A 33 4.35 8.28 14.01
N LYS A 34 4.24 7.49 15.08
CA LYS A 34 5.26 6.49 15.41
C LYS A 34 5.15 5.30 14.47
N ASP A 35 6.26 4.96 13.83
CA ASP A 35 6.39 3.78 12.99
C ASP A 35 6.23 2.49 13.80
N LEU A 36 5.25 1.68 13.42
CA LEU A 36 5.04 0.31 13.90
C LEU A 36 5.66 -0.69 12.93
N ILE A 37 5.54 -0.42 11.64
CA ILE A 37 6.18 -1.14 10.55
C ILE A 37 6.76 -0.12 9.60
N ASN A 38 8.00 -0.33 9.16
CA ASN A 38 8.64 0.47 8.14
C ASN A 38 9.53 -0.44 7.29
N ILE A 39 9.03 -0.82 6.11
CA ILE A 39 9.74 -1.65 5.15
C ILE A 39 10.05 -0.79 3.93
N VAL A 40 11.33 -0.78 3.53
CA VAL A 40 11.79 -0.16 2.29
C VAL A 40 12.62 -1.19 1.54
N LYS A 41 12.24 -1.48 0.30
CA LYS A 41 12.92 -2.47 -0.55
C LYS A 41 12.94 -2.00 -1.99
N GLU A 42 14.07 -2.20 -2.65
CA GLU A 42 14.15 -2.10 -4.11
C GLU A 42 13.73 -3.43 -4.72
N ILE A 43 12.75 -3.40 -5.63
CA ILE A 43 12.22 -4.58 -6.29
C ILE A 43 12.02 -4.32 -7.78
N GLU A 44 12.34 -5.29 -8.62
CA GLU A 44 11.90 -5.32 -10.02
C GLU A 44 10.47 -5.87 -10.06
N ILE A 45 9.51 -5.10 -10.55
CA ILE A 45 8.10 -5.52 -10.61
C ILE A 45 7.87 -6.36 -11.87
N LYS A 46 7.58 -7.66 -11.71
CA LYS A 46 7.22 -8.56 -12.81
C LYS A 46 5.71 -8.69 -12.98
N ASN A 47 5.00 -8.79 -11.87
CA ASN A 47 3.55 -8.72 -11.80
C ASN A 47 3.13 -7.91 -10.57
N ILE A 48 2.09 -7.10 -10.73
CA ILE A 48 1.46 -6.40 -9.61
C ILE A 48 -0.02 -6.21 -9.83
N GLU A 49 -0.81 -6.37 -8.77
CA GLU A 49 -2.24 -6.09 -8.77
C GLU A 49 -2.78 -5.93 -7.35
N LEU A 50 -3.78 -5.05 -7.21
CA LEU A 50 -4.68 -4.99 -6.08
C LEU A 50 -5.90 -5.87 -6.39
N THR A 51 -6.07 -6.94 -5.63
CA THR A 51 -7.20 -7.87 -5.79
C THR A 51 -8.49 -7.29 -5.21
N LYS A 52 -9.64 -7.88 -5.58
CA LYS A 52 -10.96 -7.51 -5.05
C LYS A 52 -11.11 -7.77 -3.55
N ASP A 53 -10.28 -8.66 -3.00
CA ASP A 53 -10.24 -8.99 -1.57
C ASP A 53 -9.22 -8.11 -0.81
N SER A 54 -8.76 -7.02 -1.43
CA SER A 54 -7.76 -6.09 -0.91
C SER A 54 -6.45 -6.78 -0.54
N TYR A 55 -5.95 -7.66 -1.40
CA TYR A 55 -4.55 -8.07 -1.33
C TYR A 55 -3.77 -7.31 -2.39
N LEU A 56 -2.59 -6.82 -2.03
CA LEU A 56 -1.61 -6.38 -3.01
C LEU A 56 -0.69 -7.55 -3.31
N ASN A 57 -0.81 -8.09 -4.53
CA ASN A 57 0.09 -9.12 -5.03
C ASN A 57 1.26 -8.45 -5.76
N ILE A 58 2.49 -8.79 -5.40
CA ILE A 58 3.72 -8.32 -6.04
C ILE A 58 4.68 -9.48 -6.19
N ASN A 59 5.10 -9.84 -7.41
CA ASN A 59 6.02 -10.95 -7.68
C ASN A 59 5.63 -12.25 -6.96
N ASP A 60 4.33 -12.59 -6.97
CA ASP A 60 3.74 -13.74 -6.28
C ASP A 60 3.77 -13.68 -4.74
N THR A 61 4.12 -12.52 -4.18
CA THR A 61 4.02 -12.23 -2.75
C THR A 61 2.73 -11.49 -2.45
N PHE A 62 1.95 -12.01 -1.51
CA PHE A 62 0.70 -11.37 -1.08
C PHE A 62 0.92 -10.52 0.16
N VAL A 63 0.60 -9.23 0.05
CA VAL A 63 0.46 -8.31 1.17
C VAL A 63 -1.03 -8.20 1.48
N ASN A 64 -1.42 -8.59 2.68
CA ASN A 64 -2.80 -8.51 3.10
C ASN A 64 -3.18 -7.08 3.51
N LEU A 65 -4.18 -6.49 2.85
CA LEU A 65 -4.73 -5.16 3.12
C LEU A 65 -6.22 -5.24 3.52
N THR A 66 -6.67 -6.37 4.11
CA THR A 66 -8.10 -6.71 4.27
C THR A 66 -8.95 -5.56 4.84
N PRO A 67 -10.16 -5.32 4.29
CA PRO A 67 -11.05 -4.25 4.72
C PRO A 67 -11.71 -4.40 6.08
N ASP A 68 -11.77 -5.61 6.63
CA ASP A 68 -12.35 -5.85 7.97
C ASP A 68 -11.60 -5.06 9.05
N VAL A 69 -10.36 -4.68 8.74
CA VAL A 69 -9.51 -3.82 9.55
C VAL A 69 -9.21 -2.51 8.83
N TYR A 70 -9.01 -2.50 7.50
CA TYR A 70 -8.50 -1.33 6.75
C TYR A 70 -9.38 -0.83 5.59
N PHE A 71 -9.92 0.39 5.67
CA PHE A 71 -10.60 1.02 4.54
C PHE A 71 -9.64 1.89 3.72
N ILE A 72 -9.69 1.76 2.39
CA ILE A 72 -8.95 2.65 1.47
C ILE A 72 -9.55 4.04 1.59
N ARG A 73 -8.76 4.99 2.08
CA ARG A 73 -9.22 6.37 2.28
C ARG A 73 -8.72 7.31 1.18
N GLU A 74 -7.49 7.09 0.72
CA GLU A 74 -6.84 7.96 -0.24
C GLU A 74 -5.95 7.14 -1.17
N PHE A 75 -6.08 7.43 -2.46
CA PHE A 75 -5.20 6.93 -3.51
C PHE A 75 -4.69 8.16 -4.25
N ASN A 76 -3.38 8.32 -4.32
CA ASN A 76 -2.74 9.18 -5.30
C ASN A 76 -1.78 8.33 -6.15
N PRO A 77 -1.33 8.82 -7.32
CA PRO A 77 -0.43 8.08 -8.19
C PRO A 77 0.94 7.75 -7.59
N ASP A 78 1.29 8.25 -6.42
CA ASP A 78 2.59 8.03 -5.76
C ASP A 78 2.42 7.11 -4.52
N GLU A 79 1.24 7.08 -3.90
CA GLU A 79 0.94 6.31 -2.70
C GLU A 79 -0.53 5.90 -2.54
N MET A 80 -0.74 4.76 -1.88
CA MET A 80 -2.03 4.23 -1.47
C MET A 80 -2.10 4.21 0.06
N ARG A 81 -3.16 4.82 0.62
CA ARG A 81 -3.36 4.92 2.06
C ARG A 81 -4.62 4.20 2.52
N PHE A 82 -4.41 3.39 3.56
CA PHE A 82 -5.40 2.55 4.20
C PHE A 82 -5.51 2.95 5.68
N ASP A 83 -6.69 3.36 6.13
CA ASP A 83 -6.92 3.68 7.54
C ASP A 83 -7.64 2.51 8.22
N CYS A 84 -7.21 2.17 9.44
CA CYS A 84 -7.83 1.14 10.24
C CYS A 84 -9.06 1.67 10.97
N ASP A 85 -10.19 0.98 10.86
CA ASP A 85 -11.35 1.30 11.70
C ASP A 85 -11.07 0.85 13.15
N GLY A 86 -11.51 1.66 14.13
CA GLY A 86 -11.36 1.36 15.56
C GLY A 86 -9.98 1.61 16.21
N GLU A 87 -8.86 1.38 15.53
CA GLU A 87 -7.52 1.40 16.17
C GLU A 87 -6.66 2.66 15.93
N LYS A 88 -7.15 3.63 15.15
CA LYS A 88 -6.39 4.84 14.77
C LYS A 88 -5.03 4.49 14.15
N LEU A 89 -4.96 3.42 13.37
CA LEU A 89 -3.79 3.04 12.59
C LEU A 89 -3.93 3.50 11.14
N SER A 90 -2.82 3.83 10.50
CA SER A 90 -2.73 4.09 9.06
C SER A 90 -1.63 3.23 8.47
N LEU A 91 -1.90 2.60 7.34
CA LEU A 91 -0.94 1.89 6.51
C LEU A 91 -0.81 2.64 5.18
N THR A 92 0.40 3.04 4.83
CA THR A 92 0.72 3.69 3.56
C THR A 92 1.63 2.76 2.76
N ILE A 93 1.30 2.57 1.49
CA ILE A 93 2.11 1.86 0.51
C ILE A 93 2.49 2.85 -0.59
N SER A 94 3.77 2.98 -0.92
CA SER A 94 4.23 3.83 -2.01
C SER A 94 5.26 3.15 -2.90
N PHE A 95 5.33 3.63 -4.14
CA PHE A 95 6.23 3.14 -5.17
C PHE A 95 6.96 4.33 -5.79
N ASP A 96 8.28 4.38 -5.61
CA ASP A 96 9.12 5.39 -6.26
C ASP A 96 9.83 4.77 -7.46
N VAL A 97 9.75 5.43 -8.61
CA VAL A 97 10.38 4.99 -9.86
C VAL A 97 11.60 5.87 -10.09
N ASN A 98 12.79 5.28 -10.04
CA ASN A 98 14.04 5.98 -10.39
C ASN A 98 14.11 6.35 -11.88
#